data_AF-A0A965NZ20-F1
#
_entry.id   AF-A0A965NZ20-F1
#
_cell.length_a   1.000
_cell.length_b   1.000
_cell.length_c   1.000
_cell.angle_alpha   90.00
_cell.angle_beta   90.00
_cell.angle_gamma   90.00
#
_symmetry.space_group_name_H-M   'P 1'
#
loop_
_entity.id
_entity.type
_entity.pdbx_description
1 polymer ?
#
loop_
_entity_poly.entity_id
_entity_poly.type
_entity_poly.pdbx_seq_one_letter_code
_entity_poly.pdbx_strand_id
1 'polypeptide(L)'
;HIGALGKLRLGQLTATAWVVPGSHVVEAQIHEEGIYDILTEAGFALRQPGCSACLAMNDDKIPAGKYAVSTSNRNFEGRQGPGSRTLLASPLVAAAAAITGVVTDPRQFL
;
A
#
# COMPACT_ATOMS: atom_id res chain seq x y z
N HIS A 1 1.32 -36.95 -4.91
CA HIS A 1 1.81 -36.48 -6.22
C HIS A 1 1.25 -35.09 -6.49
N ILE A 2 2.00 -34.06 -6.08
CA ILE A 2 1.69 -32.64 -6.29
C ILE A 2 2.20 -32.29 -7.69
N GLY A 3 1.29 -32.31 -8.66
CA GLY A 3 1.55 -32.01 -10.06
C GLY A 3 1.44 -30.50 -10.30
N ALA A 4 2.49 -29.94 -10.88
CA ALA A 4 2.64 -28.55 -11.27
C ALA A 4 1.51 -28.04 -12.19
N LEU A 5 0.52 -27.37 -11.60
CA LEU A 5 -0.37 -26.44 -12.30
C LEU A 5 -0.09 -25.04 -11.78
N GLY A 6 0.78 -24.34 -12.52
CA GLY A 6 0.87 -22.88 -12.51
C GLY A 6 1.31 -22.27 -11.18
N LYS A 7 2.62 -22.15 -10.99
CA LYS A 7 3.21 -20.98 -10.34
C LYS A 7 2.82 -19.73 -11.15
N LEU A 8 1.56 -19.30 -11.09
CA LEU A 8 1.29 -17.88 -11.24
C LEU A 8 2.08 -17.24 -10.11
N ARG A 9 3.00 -16.33 -10.41
CA ARG A 9 3.63 -15.49 -9.40
C ARG A 9 2.56 -14.56 -8.79
N LEU A 10 1.66 -15.12 -7.97
CA LEU A 10 0.92 -14.37 -6.97
C LEU A 10 1.96 -13.97 -5.93
N GLY A 11 2.58 -12.80 -6.05
CA GLY A 11 3.61 -12.43 -5.09
C GLY A 11 4.48 -11.22 -5.41
N GLN A 12 4.17 -10.43 -6.43
CA GLN A 12 4.80 -9.11 -6.53
C GLN A 12 3.76 -8.06 -6.89
N LEU A 13 3.66 -7.06 -6.03
CA LEU A 13 2.96 -5.84 -6.34
C LEU A 13 3.57 -5.21 -7.60
N THR A 14 2.70 -4.68 -8.44
CA THR A 14 3.08 -3.96 -9.66
C THR A 14 3.38 -2.49 -9.35
N ALA A 15 3.02 -2.02 -8.16
CA ALA A 15 3.31 -0.70 -7.63
C ALA A 15 3.96 -0.79 -6.25
N THR A 16 4.75 0.23 -5.89
CA THR A 16 5.24 0.39 -4.51
C THR A 16 4.05 0.59 -3.57
N ALA A 17 3.97 -0.22 -2.52
CA ALA A 17 2.91 -0.10 -1.53
C ALA A 17 3.46 -0.07 -0.11
N TRP A 18 2.85 0.80 0.70
CA TRP A 18 3.22 1.02 2.09
C TRP A 18 2.03 0.72 2.99
N VAL A 19 2.30 0.09 4.13
CA VAL A 19 1.34 -0.04 5.22
C VAL A 19 1.85 0.79 6.39
N VAL A 20 1.03 1.71 6.86
CA VAL A 20 1.36 2.61 7.96
C VAL A 20 0.35 2.36 9.08
N PRO A 21 0.73 1.68 10.18
CA PRO A 21 -0.16 1.45 11.30
C PRO A 21 -0.53 2.78 11.98
N GLY A 22 -1.77 2.89 12.45
CA GLY A 22 -2.26 4.11 13.12
C GLY A 22 -1.69 4.33 14.53
N SER A 23 -1.10 3.30 15.14
CA SER A 23 -0.47 3.35 16.46
C SER A 23 0.49 2.17 16.65
N HIS A 24 1.36 2.24 17.67
CA HIS A 24 2.21 1.11 18.07
C HIS A 24 1.42 -0.10 18.55
N VAL A 25 0.21 0.10 19.07
CA VAL A 25 -0.68 -1.01 19.47
C VAL A 25 -1.11 -1.81 18.23
N VAL A 26 -1.48 -1.12 17.15
CA VAL A 26 -1.84 -1.77 15.88
C VAL A 26 -0.63 -2.42 15.22
N GLU A 27 0.54 -1.78 15.28
CA GLU A 27 1.80 -2.38 14.81
C GLU A 27 2.10 -3.70 15.53
N ALA A 28 1.98 -3.73 16.86
CA ALA A 28 2.17 -4.95 17.64
C ALA A 28 1.18 -6.06 17.24
N GLN A 29 -0.09 -5.70 17.01
CA GLN A 29 -1.11 -6.64 16.53
C GLN A 29 -0.78 -7.22 15.15
N ILE A 30 -0.26 -6.40 14.22
CA ILE A 30 0.19 -6.87 12.89
C ILE A 30 1.25 -7.98 13.03
N HIS A 31 2.16 -7.85 14.00
CA HIS A 31 3.18 -8.88 14.27
C HIS A 31 2.61 -10.09 14.99
N GLU A 32 1.78 -9.90 16.02
CA GLU A 32 1.17 -10.98 16.80
C GLU A 32 0.26 -11.87 15.95
N GLU A 33 -0.49 -11.27 15.01
CA GLU A 33 -1.39 -11.98 14.11
C GLU A 33 -0.67 -12.59 12.88
N GLY A 34 0.65 -12.40 12.74
CA GLY A 34 1.42 -12.89 11.59
C GLY A 34 1.16 -12.16 10.27
N ILE A 35 0.43 -11.04 10.31
CA ILE A 35 0.09 -10.21 9.13
C ILE A 35 1.35 -9.60 8.52
N TYR A 36 2.36 -9.27 9.34
CA TYR A 36 3.62 -8.71 8.87
C TYR A 36 4.29 -9.58 7.80
N ASP A 37 4.37 -10.89 8.03
CA ASP A 37 5.06 -11.81 7.12
C ASP A 37 4.29 -11.93 5.81
N ILE A 38 2.96 -12.02 5.87
CA ILE A 38 2.08 -12.07 4.70
C ILE A 38 2.25 -10.80 3.84
N LEU A 39 2.24 -9.63 4.47
CA LEU A 39 2.40 -8.35 3.77
C LEU A 39 3.79 -8.20 3.16
N THR A 40 4.82 -8.61 3.89
CA THR A 40 6.22 -8.55 3.43
C THR A 40 6.46 -9.51 2.27
N GLU A 41 5.95 -10.74 2.36
CA GLU A 41 6.01 -11.73 1.28
C GLU A 41 5.29 -11.24 0.02
N ALA A 42 4.15 -10.54 0.18
CA ALA A 42 3.44 -9.94 -0.93
C ALA A 42 4.17 -8.73 -1.54
N GLY A 43 5.13 -8.12 -0.83
CA GLY A 43 5.94 -6.98 -1.29
C GLY A 43 5.52 -5.61 -0.73
N PHE A 44 4.66 -5.57 0.29
CA PHE A 44 4.38 -4.33 1.03
C PHE A 44 5.54 -3.99 1.97
N ALA A 45 5.81 -2.69 2.15
CA ALA A 45 6.70 -2.23 3.21
C ALA A 45 5.90 -1.70 4.39
N LEU A 46 6.10 -2.29 5.58
CA LEU A 46 5.60 -1.71 6.82
C LEU A 46 6.42 -0.48 7.21
N ARG A 47 5.76 0.63 7.51
CA ARG A 47 6.37 1.86 8.01
C ARG A 47 6.09 2.02 9.50
N GLN A 48 6.90 2.87 10.14
CA GLN A 48 6.68 3.22 11.54
C GLN A 48 5.30 3.88 11.75
N PRO A 49 4.64 3.64 12.90
CA PRO A 49 3.36 4.27 13.19
C PRO A 49 3.43 5.78 13.11
N GLY A 50 2.40 6.38 12.53
CA GLY A 50 2.28 7.83 12.43
C GLY A 50 1.69 8.27 11.10
N CYS A 51 1.86 9.55 10.80
CA CYS A 51 1.27 10.18 9.63
C CYS A 51 1.93 9.76 8.30
N SER A 52 3.16 9.21 8.30
CA SER A 52 3.94 8.89 7.09
C SER A 52 3.86 10.05 6.07
N ALA A 53 3.62 9.76 4.78
CA ALA A 53 3.51 10.71 3.69
C ALA A 53 2.38 11.76 3.85
N CYS A 54 1.57 11.71 4.92
CA CYS A 54 0.45 12.64 5.10
C CYS A 54 0.87 14.10 5.18
N LEU A 55 2.14 14.48 5.35
CA LEU A 55 2.57 15.88 5.24
C LEU A 55 3.70 16.11 4.23
N ALA A 56 4.19 15.05 3.57
CA ALA A 56 5.39 15.10 2.73
C ALA A 56 6.60 15.77 3.40
N MET A 57 6.70 15.71 4.73
CA MET A 57 7.82 16.27 5.51
C MET A 57 8.84 15.20 5.91
N ASN A 58 8.44 13.93 5.84
CA ASN A 58 9.28 12.76 6.07
C ASN A 58 9.84 12.20 4.75
N ASP A 59 10.64 11.13 4.84
CA ASP A 59 11.26 10.48 3.68
C ASP A 59 10.25 9.73 2.78
N ASP A 60 9.03 9.47 3.27
CA ASP A 60 7.95 8.94 2.44
C ASP A 60 7.35 10.06 1.58
N LYS A 61 7.96 10.28 0.41
CA LYS A 61 7.48 11.23 -0.60
C LYS A 61 7.21 10.52 -1.92
N ILE A 62 6.06 10.82 -2.50
CA ILE A 62 5.71 10.37 -3.85
C ILE A 62 6.48 11.23 -4.85
N PRO A 63 7.26 10.64 -5.77
CA PRO A 63 8.03 11.41 -6.75
C PRO A 63 7.14 12.27 -7.65
N ALA A 64 7.70 13.39 -8.14
CA ALA A 64 7.00 14.25 -9.09
C ALA A 64 6.56 13.47 -10.35
N GLY A 65 5.36 13.77 -10.84
CA GLY A 65 4.75 13.10 -12.00
C GLY A 65 4.20 11.71 -11.71
N LYS A 66 4.30 11.20 -10.47
CA LYS A 66 3.71 9.92 -10.07
C LYS A 66 2.34 10.11 -9.42
N TYR A 67 1.57 9.02 -9.42
CA TYR A 67 0.28 8.92 -8.78
C TYR A 67 0.39 8.08 -7.52
N ALA A 68 -0.38 8.45 -6.50
CA ALA A 68 -0.59 7.65 -5.30
C ALA A 68 -2.07 7.32 -5.14
N VAL A 69 -2.37 6.06 -4.80
CA VAL A 69 -3.70 5.63 -4.35
C VAL A 69 -3.61 5.48 -2.84
N SER A 70 -4.32 6.32 -2.10
CA SER A 70 -4.11 6.54 -0.66
C SER A 70 -5.40 6.39 0.12
N THR A 71 -5.30 5.79 1.31
CA THR A 71 -6.38 5.72 2.31
C THR A 71 -6.40 6.93 3.25
N SER A 72 -5.59 7.95 2.97
CA SER A 72 -5.66 9.25 3.65
C SER A 72 -6.99 9.96 3.38
N ASN A 73 -7.22 11.08 4.06
CA ASN A 73 -8.41 11.91 3.90
C ASN A 73 -8.17 13.23 3.14
N ARG A 74 -6.95 13.42 2.59
CA ARG A 74 -6.53 14.67 1.93
C ARG A 74 -5.67 14.38 0.71
N ASN A 75 -5.96 15.08 -0.39
CA ASN A 75 -5.30 14.90 -1.69
C ASN A 75 -4.99 16.22 -2.41
N PHE A 76 -4.89 17.35 -1.69
CA PHE A 76 -4.48 18.60 -2.32
C PHE A 76 -3.05 18.51 -2.90
N GLU A 77 -2.76 19.36 -3.88
CA GLU A 77 -1.49 19.34 -4.61
C GLU A 77 -0.27 19.43 -3.66
N GLY A 78 0.74 18.60 -3.89
CA GLY A 78 1.95 18.57 -3.07
C GLY A 78 1.83 17.82 -1.74
N ARG A 79 0.62 17.39 -1.34
CA ARG A 79 0.36 16.78 -0.02
C ARG A 79 1.21 15.56 0.32
N GLN A 80 1.36 14.64 -0.65
CA GLN A 80 2.16 13.42 -0.49
C GLN A 80 3.51 13.51 -1.21
N GLY A 81 3.78 14.65 -1.86
CA GLY A 81 4.99 14.88 -2.65
C GLY A 81 4.77 16.02 -3.65
N PRO A 82 5.67 17.01 -3.75
CA PRO A 82 5.58 18.07 -4.75
C PRO A 82 5.46 17.50 -6.17
N GLY A 83 4.49 17.99 -6.95
CA GLY A 83 4.24 17.52 -8.32
C GLY A 83 3.66 16.10 -8.43
N SER A 84 3.28 15.46 -7.33
CA SER A 84 2.54 14.19 -7.33
C SER A 84 1.02 14.42 -7.30
N ARG A 85 0.25 13.40 -7.69
CA ARG A 85 -1.21 13.42 -7.62
C ARG A 85 -1.72 12.27 -6.76
N THR A 86 -2.62 12.57 -5.82
CA THR A 86 -3.20 11.57 -4.91
C THR A 86 -4.66 11.30 -5.24
N LEU A 87 -5.02 10.01 -5.32
CA LEU A 87 -6.39 9.53 -5.37
C LEU A 87 -6.76 8.98 -4.01
N LEU A 88 -7.87 9.45 -3.44
CA LEU A 88 -8.40 8.91 -2.20
C LEU A 88 -9.21 7.66 -2.49
N ALA A 89 -8.95 6.60 -1.72
CA ALA A 89 -9.54 5.29 -1.95
C ALA A 89 -9.73 4.53 -0.63
N SER A 90 -10.60 3.53 -0.64
CA SER A 90 -10.71 2.59 0.48
C SER A 90 -9.49 1.65 0.52
N PRO A 91 -9.21 0.97 1.65
CA PRO A 91 -8.13 -0.01 1.74
C PRO A 91 -8.22 -1.11 0.68
N LEU A 92 -9.43 -1.59 0.37
CA LEU A 92 -9.65 -2.62 -0.65
C LEU A 92 -9.25 -2.14 -2.06
N VAL A 93 -9.63 -0.93 -2.43
CA VAL A 93 -9.27 -0.33 -3.73
C VAL A 93 -7.75 -0.09 -3.80
N ALA A 94 -7.14 0.40 -2.72
CA ALA A 94 -5.69 0.60 -2.66
C ALA A 94 -4.92 -0.72 -2.82
N ALA A 95 -5.38 -1.79 -2.16
CA ALA A 95 -4.80 -3.13 -2.31
C ALA A 95 -4.95 -3.68 -3.74
N ALA A 96 -6.14 -3.56 -4.34
CA ALA A 96 -6.38 -3.96 -5.73
C ALA A 96 -5.48 -3.17 -6.71
N ALA A 97 -5.30 -1.86 -6.48
CA ALA A 97 -4.42 -1.04 -7.28
C ALA A 97 -2.94 -1.39 -7.09
N ALA A 98 -2.51 -1.80 -5.89
CA ALA A 98 -1.14 -2.26 -5.67
C ALA A 98 -0.83 -3.57 -6.40
N ILE A 99 -1.83 -4.47 -6.50
CA ILE A 99 -1.71 -5.73 -7.24
C ILE A 99 -1.65 -5.44 -8.75
N THR A 100 -2.50 -4.56 -9.27
CA THR A 100 -2.71 -4.39 -10.73
C THR A 100 -1.95 -3.23 -11.37
N GLY A 101 -1.52 -2.25 -10.58
CA GLY A 101 -0.73 -1.09 -11.05
C GLY A 101 -1.58 0.01 -11.65
N VAL A 102 -2.91 -0.16 -11.64
CA VAL A 102 -3.92 0.77 -12.14
C VAL A 102 -5.08 0.87 -11.15
N VAL A 103 -5.91 1.90 -11.27
CA VAL A 103 -7.12 2.01 -10.43
C VAL A 103 -8.07 0.87 -10.79
N THR A 104 -8.31 -0.03 -9.84
CA THR A 104 -9.02 -1.29 -10.07
C THR A 104 -10.16 -1.47 -9.08
N ASP A 105 -11.27 -2.04 -9.57
CA ASP A 105 -12.40 -2.44 -8.75
C ASP A 105 -12.02 -3.65 -7.87
N PRO A 106 -12.07 -3.53 -6.53
CA PRO A 106 -11.65 -4.60 -5.64
C PRO A 106 -12.52 -5.86 -5.73
N ARG A 107 -13.73 -5.77 -6.28
CA ARG A 107 -14.62 -6.93 -6.46
C ARG A 107 -14.07 -7.97 -7.44
N GLN A 108 -13.03 -7.65 -8.18
CA GLN A 108 -12.30 -8.61 -9.02
C GLN A 108 -11.46 -9.61 -8.19
N PHE A 109 -11.34 -9.42 -6.87
CA PHE A 109 -10.51 -10.22 -5.95
C PHE A 109 -11.27 -10.82 -4.76
N LEU A 110 -12.60 -10.63 -4.68
CA LEU A 110 -13.47 -11.08 -3.59
C LEU A 110 -14.40 -12.20 -4.07
#